data_AF-A0A9E0ASK1-F1
#
_entry.id   AF-A0A9E0ASK1-F1
#
_cell.length_a   1.000
_cell.length_b   1.000
_cell.length_c   1.000
_cell.angle_alpha   90.00
_cell.angle_beta   90.00
_cell.angle_gamma   90.00
#
_symmetry.space_group_name_H-M   'P 1'
#
loop_
_entity.id
_entity.type
_entity.pdbx_description
1 polymer ?
#
loop_
_entity_poly.entity_id
_entity_poly.type
_entity_poly.pdbx_seq_one_letter_code
_entity_poly.pdbx_strand_id
1 'polypeptide(L)'
;MSRVLVIGCGGVASVAIHKICQVSEVFSDLCIASRTVSKCDKLADELKDKTSTNITTAKVDADNTDEVIALINEFKPDVVLNVALPYQDLTIMDACLACKVPYVDTANYECEDTDNPEWRKVYEERCKRLGFTAYFDYSWQWAYREKYKEAGITALLGTGFDPGVTSVFTAYAQKHYFDEIHTIDILDCNGGDHGYPFATNFNPEINLREVSAPGSYWEDGHWVEIPAMSIKREYNFEGVGMKDMYLLHHEEIEALAAN
;
A
#
# COMPACT_ATOMS: atom_id res chain seq x y z
N MET A 1 8.44 23.84 5.03
CA MET A 1 7.54 23.81 3.88
C MET A 1 8.09 22.75 2.95
N SER A 2 7.31 21.72 2.70
CA SER A 2 7.78 20.48 2.08
C SER A 2 7.20 20.30 0.69
N ARG A 3 7.97 19.66 -0.19
CA ARG A 3 7.63 19.33 -1.57
C ARG A 3 7.35 17.83 -1.66
N VAL A 4 6.19 17.44 -2.16
CA VAL A 4 5.80 16.03 -2.26
C VAL A 4 5.64 15.63 -3.72
N LEU A 5 6.27 14.51 -4.10
CA LEU A 5 6.01 13.85 -5.38
C LEU A 5 5.05 12.70 -5.13
N VAL A 6 3.88 12.73 -5.76
CA VAL A 6 2.91 11.63 -5.71
C VAL A 6 2.97 10.88 -7.03
N ILE A 7 3.29 9.59 -6.97
CA ILE A 7 3.30 8.69 -8.12
C ILE A 7 2.03 7.84 -8.07
N GLY A 8 1.16 8.01 -9.06
CA GLY A 8 -0.17 7.41 -9.11
C GLY A 8 -1.28 8.48 -9.16
N CYS A 9 -2.37 8.19 -9.88
CA CYS A 9 -3.52 9.09 -10.01
C CYS A 9 -4.84 8.31 -10.12
N GLY A 10 -4.95 7.24 -9.33
CA GLY A 10 -6.17 6.43 -9.16
C GLY A 10 -7.08 6.92 -8.03
N GLY A 11 -7.98 6.05 -7.55
CA GLY A 11 -8.92 6.39 -6.47
C GLY A 11 -8.22 6.76 -5.15
N VAL A 12 -7.28 5.93 -4.70
CA VAL A 12 -6.48 6.18 -3.49
C VAL A 12 -5.68 7.49 -3.63
N ALA A 13 -4.97 7.65 -4.74
CA ALA A 13 -4.18 8.84 -5.01
C ALA A 13 -5.03 10.13 -4.99
N SER A 14 -6.22 10.10 -5.58
CA SER A 14 -7.14 11.25 -5.58
C SER A 14 -7.47 11.70 -4.15
N VAL A 15 -7.86 10.76 -3.28
CA VAL A 15 -8.16 11.08 -1.87
C VAL A 15 -6.91 11.61 -1.15
N ALA A 16 -5.76 10.97 -1.32
CA ALA A 16 -4.50 11.40 -0.72
C ALA A 16 -4.11 12.82 -1.15
N ILE A 17 -4.20 13.13 -2.44
CA ILE A 17 -3.91 14.45 -3.01
C ILE A 17 -4.88 15.51 -2.50
N HIS A 18 -6.18 15.20 -2.43
CA HIS A 18 -7.18 16.09 -1.82
C HIS A 18 -6.82 16.42 -0.37
N LYS A 19 -6.34 15.43 0.41
CA LYS A 19 -5.95 15.61 1.80
C LYS A 19 -4.62 16.36 1.95
N ILE A 20 -3.64 16.10 1.10
CA ILE A 20 -2.40 16.89 1.01
C ILE A 20 -2.71 18.36 0.79
N CYS A 21 -3.61 18.66 -0.17
CA CYS A 21 -4.01 20.04 -0.48
C CYS A 21 -4.81 20.73 0.64
N GLN A 22 -5.39 19.98 1.59
CA GLN A 22 -6.10 20.55 2.75
C GLN A 22 -5.15 21.03 3.86
N VAL A 23 -3.88 20.63 3.83
CA VAL A 23 -2.84 21.01 4.82
C VAL A 23 -1.65 21.69 4.13
N SER A 24 -1.95 22.70 3.30
CA SER A 24 -0.99 23.45 2.48
C SER A 24 0.14 24.14 3.27
N GLU A 25 -0.02 24.34 4.58
CA GLU A 25 1.03 24.81 5.47
C GLU A 25 2.18 23.82 5.66
N VAL A 26 1.90 22.52 5.45
CA VAL A 26 2.89 21.44 5.43
C VAL A 26 3.41 21.23 4.02
N PHE A 27 2.51 21.03 3.06
CA PHE A 27 2.83 20.72 1.66
C PHE A 27 2.67 21.95 0.77
N SER A 28 3.78 22.67 0.58
CA SER A 28 3.78 23.88 -0.25
C SER A 28 3.75 23.57 -1.74
N ASP A 29 4.40 22.49 -2.16
CA ASP A 29 4.51 22.08 -3.56
C ASP A 29 4.16 20.61 -3.70
N LEU A 30 3.34 20.30 -4.71
CA LEU A 30 2.90 18.97 -5.04
C LEU A 30 3.14 18.71 -6.54
N CYS A 31 3.84 17.63 -6.87
CA CYS A 31 3.87 17.08 -8.22
C CYS A 31 3.01 15.82 -8.28
N ILE A 32 2.01 15.80 -9.16
CA ILE A 32 1.17 14.63 -9.44
C ILE A 32 1.71 13.96 -10.71
N ALA A 33 2.27 12.76 -10.57
CA ALA A 33 2.88 12.04 -11.67
C ALA A 33 2.21 10.70 -11.92
N SER A 34 1.95 10.37 -13.18
CA SER A 34 1.39 9.06 -13.56
C SER A 34 1.68 8.73 -15.03
N ARG A 35 1.52 7.46 -15.38
CA ARG A 35 1.54 6.97 -16.77
C ARG A 35 0.57 7.72 -17.68
N THR A 36 -0.61 8.10 -17.16
CA THR A 36 -1.63 8.88 -17.89
C THR A 36 -1.74 10.29 -17.33
N VAL A 37 -0.93 11.21 -17.88
CA VAL A 37 -0.84 12.61 -17.40
C VAL A 37 -2.18 13.35 -17.41
N SER A 38 -3.09 13.05 -18.35
CA SER A 38 -4.41 13.70 -18.41
C SER A 38 -5.28 13.46 -17.18
N LYS A 39 -5.07 12.36 -16.44
CA LYS A 39 -5.73 12.14 -15.14
C LYS A 39 -5.17 13.09 -14.07
N CYS A 40 -3.86 13.32 -14.10
CA CYS A 40 -3.17 14.24 -13.20
C CYS A 40 -3.62 15.67 -13.47
N ASP A 41 -3.63 16.08 -14.74
CA ASP A 41 -4.07 17.42 -15.17
C ASP A 41 -5.49 17.72 -14.72
N LYS A 42 -6.40 16.75 -14.92
CA LYS A 42 -7.79 16.89 -14.48
C LYS A 42 -7.89 17.12 -12.97
N LEU A 43 -7.17 16.34 -12.16
CA LEU A 43 -7.20 16.48 -10.70
C LEU A 43 -6.56 17.81 -10.24
N ALA A 44 -5.45 18.23 -10.87
CA ALA A 44 -4.83 19.51 -10.61
C ALA A 44 -5.78 20.68 -10.92
N ASP A 45 -6.48 20.64 -12.06
CA ASP A 45 -7.48 21.65 -12.43
C ASP A 45 -8.66 21.71 -11.46
N GLU A 46 -9.09 20.56 -10.92
CA GLU A 46 -10.15 20.48 -9.92
C GLU A 46 -9.76 21.11 -8.56
N LEU A 47 -8.46 21.22 -8.28
CA LEU A 47 -7.89 21.62 -6.99
C LEU A 47 -7.25 23.01 -6.97
N LYS A 48 -6.79 23.53 -8.11
CA LYS A 48 -5.96 24.76 -8.19
C LYS A 48 -6.54 25.99 -7.47
N ASP A 49 -7.87 26.13 -7.44
CA ASP A 49 -8.55 27.27 -6.79
C ASP A 49 -9.05 26.95 -5.36
N LYS A 50 -8.70 25.77 -4.82
CA LYS A 50 -9.17 25.25 -3.52
C LYS A 50 -8.04 25.07 -2.51
N THR A 51 -6.79 25.33 -2.90
CA THR A 51 -5.62 25.18 -2.05
C THR A 51 -4.57 26.25 -2.33
N SER A 52 -3.69 26.49 -1.36
CA SER A 52 -2.48 27.28 -1.54
C SER A 52 -1.27 26.43 -1.96
N THR A 53 -1.39 25.11 -2.00
CA THR A 53 -0.35 24.21 -2.54
C THR A 53 -0.14 24.48 -4.03
N ASN A 54 1.10 24.68 -4.44
CA ASN A 54 1.49 24.80 -5.83
C ASN A 54 1.51 23.41 -6.50
N ILE A 55 0.56 23.16 -7.40
CA ILE A 55 0.37 21.86 -8.04
C ILE A 55 1.00 21.86 -9.44
N THR A 56 1.89 20.92 -9.70
CA THR A 56 2.38 20.57 -11.04
C THR A 56 2.02 19.14 -11.40
N THR A 57 2.06 18.82 -12.69
CA THR A 57 1.78 17.48 -13.21
C THR A 57 2.93 16.99 -14.08
N ALA A 58 3.15 15.68 -14.07
CA ALA A 58 4.18 15.05 -14.89
C ALA A 58 3.70 13.70 -15.45
N LYS A 59 4.23 13.34 -16.61
CA LYS A 59 4.15 11.96 -17.10
C LYS A 59 5.37 11.21 -16.58
N VAL A 60 5.17 10.02 -16.04
CA VAL A 60 6.26 9.11 -15.67
C VAL A 60 5.82 7.67 -15.91
N ASP A 61 6.71 6.85 -16.48
CA ASP A 61 6.58 5.41 -16.40
C ASP A 61 7.28 4.91 -15.13
N ALA A 62 6.50 4.53 -14.13
CA ALA A 62 7.02 4.12 -12.82
C ALA A 62 7.57 2.68 -12.82
N ASP A 63 7.48 1.97 -13.95
CA ASP A 63 8.20 0.71 -14.20
C ASP A 63 9.64 0.97 -14.70
N ASN A 64 10.02 2.23 -14.95
CA ASN A 64 11.36 2.64 -15.38
C ASN A 64 12.07 3.47 -14.30
N THR A 65 13.03 2.88 -13.58
CA THR A 65 13.78 3.54 -12.50
C THR A 65 14.43 4.84 -12.95
N ASP A 66 14.99 4.89 -14.16
CA ASP A 66 15.72 6.08 -14.65
C ASP A 66 14.77 7.26 -14.93
N GLU A 67 13.54 6.99 -15.39
CA GLU A 67 12.52 8.03 -15.54
C GLU A 67 12.07 8.59 -14.19
N VAL A 68 11.90 7.73 -13.18
CA VAL A 68 11.58 8.16 -11.82
C VAL A 68 12.73 8.99 -11.22
N ILE A 69 13.98 8.57 -11.40
CA ILE A 69 15.18 9.33 -10.99
C ILE A 69 15.22 10.70 -11.68
N ALA A 70 14.95 10.77 -12.99
CA ALA A 70 14.94 12.03 -13.72
C ALA A 70 13.88 12.99 -13.16
N LEU A 71 12.67 12.48 -12.88
CA LEU A 71 11.59 13.27 -12.29
C LEU A 71 11.93 13.74 -10.86
N ILE A 72 12.50 12.88 -10.02
CA ILE A 72 12.95 13.26 -8.67
C ILE A 72 14.01 14.36 -8.74
N ASN A 73 14.96 14.28 -9.68
CA ASN A 73 16.00 15.31 -9.83
C ASN A 73 15.48 16.65 -10.38
N GLU A 74 14.50 16.60 -11.28
CA GLU A 74 13.82 17.79 -11.80
C GLU A 74 12.99 18.47 -10.71
N PHE A 75 12.09 17.70 -10.08
CA PHE A 75 11.16 18.25 -9.10
C PHE A 75 11.83 18.50 -7.76
N LYS A 76 12.80 17.70 -7.32
CA LYS A 76 13.45 17.75 -5.99
C LYS A 76 12.45 17.69 -4.82
N PRO A 77 11.67 16.60 -4.72
CA PRO A 77 10.77 16.37 -3.59
C PRO A 77 11.54 16.07 -2.29
N ASP A 78 10.90 16.39 -1.16
CA ASP A 78 11.33 15.95 0.18
C ASP A 78 10.80 14.55 0.53
N VAL A 79 9.80 14.05 -0.19
CA VAL A 79 9.24 12.69 -0.04
C VAL A 79 8.55 12.25 -1.34
N VAL A 80 8.67 10.96 -1.66
CA VAL A 80 7.90 10.29 -2.71
C VAL A 80 6.80 9.45 -2.06
N LEU A 81 5.54 9.74 -2.41
CA LEU A 81 4.38 8.94 -2.06
C LEU A 81 4.00 8.06 -3.26
N ASN A 82 4.22 6.75 -3.12
CA ASN A 82 3.79 5.73 -4.05
C ASN A 82 2.34 5.32 -3.75
N VAL A 83 1.44 5.73 -4.63
CA VAL A 83 0.02 5.34 -4.66
C VAL A 83 -0.35 4.86 -6.07
N ALA A 84 0.61 4.20 -6.72
CA ALA A 84 0.45 3.49 -7.98
C ALA A 84 0.00 2.04 -7.71
N LEU A 85 0.57 1.06 -8.41
CA LEU A 85 0.35 -0.37 -8.14
C LEU A 85 1.56 -0.92 -7.37
N PRO A 86 1.38 -2.02 -6.60
CA PRO A 86 2.48 -2.64 -5.86
C PRO A 86 3.63 -3.12 -6.76
N TYR A 87 3.38 -3.30 -8.05
CA TYR A 87 4.38 -3.69 -9.04
C TYR A 87 5.53 -2.68 -9.16
N GLN A 88 5.25 -1.41 -8.88
CA GLN A 88 6.22 -0.33 -9.00
C GLN A 88 7.06 -0.12 -7.73
N ASP A 89 6.79 -0.84 -6.64
CA ASP A 89 7.40 -0.56 -5.34
C ASP A 89 8.92 -0.56 -5.40
N LEU A 90 9.52 -1.64 -5.92
CA LEU A 90 10.97 -1.78 -5.97
C LEU A 90 11.61 -0.75 -6.90
N THR A 91 10.99 -0.49 -8.05
CA THR A 91 11.46 0.51 -9.02
C THR A 91 11.49 1.91 -8.41
N ILE A 92 10.45 2.29 -7.68
CA ILE A 92 10.37 3.60 -7.02
C ILE A 92 11.31 3.64 -5.80
N MET A 93 11.43 2.55 -5.03
CA MET A 93 12.38 2.46 -3.92
C MET A 93 13.83 2.62 -4.40
N ASP A 94 14.21 1.99 -5.51
CA ASP A 94 15.54 2.16 -6.10
C ASP A 94 15.80 3.62 -6.51
N ALA A 95 14.83 4.28 -7.12
CA ALA A 95 14.94 5.70 -7.46
C ALA A 95 15.06 6.61 -6.22
N CYS A 96 14.27 6.32 -5.18
CA CYS A 96 14.33 7.03 -3.90
C CYS A 96 15.70 6.86 -3.23
N LEU A 97 16.25 5.65 -3.24
CA LEU A 97 17.58 5.35 -2.71
C LEU A 97 18.67 6.09 -3.50
N ALA A 98 18.60 6.06 -4.84
CA ALA A 98 19.57 6.73 -5.71
C ALA A 98 19.57 8.25 -5.51
N CYS A 99 18.39 8.85 -5.33
CA CYS A 99 18.22 10.28 -5.13
C CYS A 99 18.28 10.72 -3.65
N LYS A 100 18.36 9.78 -2.71
CA LYS A 100 18.28 10.01 -1.26
C LYS A 100 17.03 10.78 -0.83
N VAL A 101 15.88 10.34 -1.33
CA VAL A 101 14.56 10.89 -0.96
C VAL A 101 13.77 9.83 -0.17
N PRO A 102 13.11 10.20 0.94
CA PRO A 102 12.19 9.33 1.66
C PRO A 102 11.08 8.74 0.78
N TYR A 103 10.68 7.51 1.12
CA TYR A 103 9.68 6.72 0.41
C TYR A 103 8.50 6.37 1.31
N VAL A 104 7.28 6.42 0.77
CA VAL A 104 6.04 6.00 1.43
C VAL A 104 5.19 5.23 0.43
N ASP A 105 4.64 4.08 0.81
CA ASP A 105 3.65 3.33 0.01
C ASP A 105 2.40 2.95 0.84
N THR A 106 1.46 2.25 0.20
CA THR A 106 0.23 1.77 0.84
C THR A 106 0.01 0.26 0.75
N ALA A 107 0.81 -0.45 -0.04
CA ALA A 107 0.73 -1.89 -0.27
C ALA A 107 2.16 -2.41 -0.50
N ASN A 108 2.40 -3.68 -0.19
CA ASN A 108 3.69 -4.30 -0.36
C ASN A 108 3.89 -4.92 -1.75
N TYR A 109 5.14 -5.23 -2.06
CA TYR A 109 5.56 -5.60 -3.40
C TYR A 109 4.94 -6.93 -3.88
N GLU A 110 4.46 -6.91 -5.11
CA GLU A 110 4.09 -8.06 -5.92
C GLU A 110 4.76 -7.94 -7.29
N CYS A 111 5.25 -9.04 -7.87
CA CYS A 111 5.78 -9.00 -9.22
C CYS A 111 4.65 -9.05 -10.26
N GLU A 112 4.62 -8.11 -11.20
CA GLU A 112 3.61 -8.08 -12.28
C GLU A 112 3.72 -9.33 -13.17
N ASP A 113 4.94 -9.68 -13.59
CA ASP A 113 5.21 -10.94 -14.29
C ASP A 113 5.49 -12.05 -13.27
N THR A 114 4.40 -12.66 -12.79
CA THR A 114 4.54 -13.76 -11.84
C THR A 114 5.29 -14.96 -12.42
N ASP A 115 5.48 -15.09 -13.74
CA ASP A 115 6.27 -16.16 -14.35
C ASP A 115 7.77 -15.84 -14.49
N ASN A 116 8.20 -14.67 -14.01
CA ASN A 116 9.60 -14.30 -13.95
C ASN A 116 10.42 -15.37 -13.18
N PRO A 117 11.45 -15.99 -13.79
CA PRO A 117 12.18 -17.11 -13.17
C PRO A 117 12.91 -16.76 -11.87
N GLU A 118 13.43 -15.55 -11.75
CA GLU A 118 14.16 -15.11 -10.56
C GLU A 118 13.21 -14.87 -9.40
N TRP A 119 12.08 -14.21 -9.67
CA TRP A 119 11.03 -14.00 -8.69
C TRP A 119 10.37 -15.32 -8.27
N ARG A 120 9.98 -16.18 -9.22
CA ARG A 120 9.38 -17.51 -8.95
C ARG A 120 10.26 -18.34 -8.03
N LYS A 121 11.58 -18.32 -8.23
CA LYS A 121 12.51 -19.07 -7.39
C LYS A 121 12.44 -18.63 -5.93
N VAL A 122 12.47 -17.31 -5.68
CA VAL A 122 12.39 -16.74 -4.32
C VAL A 122 11.00 -17.01 -3.72
N TYR A 123 9.94 -16.80 -4.50
CA TYR A 123 8.56 -17.08 -4.11
C TYR A 123 8.35 -18.55 -3.70
N GLU A 124 8.75 -19.51 -4.52
CA GLU A 124 8.58 -20.94 -4.24
C GLU A 124 9.37 -21.39 -3.01
N GLU A 125 10.57 -20.83 -2.80
CA GLU A 125 11.37 -21.07 -1.60
C GLU A 125 10.65 -20.54 -0.35
N ARG A 126 10.10 -19.32 -0.42
CA ARG A 126 9.31 -18.72 0.66
C ARG A 126 8.07 -19.56 0.98
N CYS A 127 7.32 -20.01 -0.02
CA CYS A 127 6.15 -20.89 0.17
C CYS A 127 6.51 -22.16 0.94
N LYS A 128 7.62 -22.82 0.58
CA LYS A 128 8.10 -24.03 1.27
C LYS A 128 8.58 -23.75 2.69
N ARG A 129 9.20 -22.60 2.91
CA ARG A 129 9.84 -22.23 4.18
C ARG A 129 8.84 -21.69 5.20
N LEU A 130 7.93 -20.80 4.78
CA LEU A 130 7.04 -20.05 5.67
C LEU A 130 5.62 -20.61 5.69
N GLY A 131 5.16 -21.26 4.62
CA GLY A 131 3.86 -21.95 4.62
C GLY A 131 2.65 -21.14 4.12
N PHE A 132 2.86 -19.99 3.47
CA PHE A 132 1.81 -19.22 2.78
C PHE A 132 2.18 -18.89 1.33
N THR A 133 1.17 -18.82 0.46
CA THR A 133 1.32 -18.76 -1.01
C THR A 133 0.84 -17.47 -1.66
N ALA A 134 0.54 -16.42 -0.89
CA ALA A 134 0.22 -15.09 -1.47
C ALA A 134 1.38 -14.57 -2.33
N TYR A 135 1.09 -13.90 -3.44
CA TYR A 135 2.14 -13.40 -4.35
C TYR A 135 2.87 -12.16 -3.84
N PHE A 136 2.40 -11.58 -2.76
CA PHE A 136 2.96 -10.39 -2.14
C PHE A 136 3.46 -10.72 -0.74
N ASP A 137 4.58 -10.10 -0.35
CA ASP A 137 5.16 -10.19 0.99
C ASP A 137 6.24 -9.10 1.16
N TYR A 138 6.59 -8.78 2.41
CA TYR A 138 7.53 -7.71 2.71
C TYR A 138 9.00 -8.05 2.45
N SER A 139 9.38 -9.31 2.15
CA SER A 139 10.79 -9.72 2.10
C SER A 139 11.63 -8.89 1.12
N TRP A 140 11.05 -8.50 -0.01
CA TRP A 140 11.71 -7.68 -1.03
C TRP A 140 11.98 -6.25 -0.55
N GLN A 141 11.01 -5.63 0.10
CA GLN A 141 11.13 -4.26 0.60
C GLN A 141 11.98 -4.19 1.88
N TRP A 142 11.85 -5.18 2.78
CA TRP A 142 12.68 -5.27 3.98
C TRP A 142 14.17 -5.48 3.67
N ALA A 143 14.50 -6.04 2.49
CA ALA A 143 15.89 -6.15 2.03
C ALA A 143 16.58 -4.77 1.84
N TYR A 144 15.83 -3.67 1.76
CA TYR A 144 16.37 -2.32 1.66
C TYR A 144 16.78 -1.70 3.01
N ARG A 145 16.45 -2.35 4.14
CA ARG A 145 16.62 -1.77 5.49
C ARG A 145 17.99 -1.16 5.73
N GLU A 146 19.07 -1.91 5.49
CA GLU A 146 20.43 -1.39 5.73
C GLU A 146 20.83 -0.32 4.70
N LYS A 147 20.48 -0.49 3.41
CA LYS A 147 20.78 0.51 2.37
C LYS A 147 20.12 1.86 2.66
N TYR A 148 18.86 1.86 3.09
CA TYR A 148 18.11 3.08 3.44
C TYR A 148 18.66 3.74 4.70
N LYS A 149 19.02 2.93 5.71
CA LYS A 149 19.67 3.40 6.94
C LYS A 149 21.02 4.04 6.65
N GLU A 150 21.86 3.43 5.81
CA GLU A 150 23.16 3.97 5.39
C GLU A 150 23.01 5.26 4.58
N ALA A 151 21.99 5.35 3.73
CA ALA A 151 21.65 6.56 2.98
C ALA A 151 21.05 7.67 3.86
N GLY A 152 20.62 7.35 5.09
CA GLY A 152 20.01 8.30 6.02
C GLY A 152 18.58 8.71 5.63
N ILE A 153 17.85 7.82 4.94
CA ILE A 153 16.48 8.06 4.47
C ILE A 153 15.50 7.04 5.07
N THR A 154 14.22 7.40 5.09
CA THR A 154 13.14 6.56 5.61
C THR A 154 12.36 5.92 4.47
N ALA A 155 12.01 4.64 4.63
CA ALA A 155 10.92 3.98 3.91
C ALA A 155 9.80 3.67 4.92
N LEU A 156 8.58 4.15 4.66
CA LEU A 156 7.39 3.83 5.44
C LEU A 156 6.45 2.98 4.60
N LEU A 157 6.30 1.71 5.00
CA LEU A 157 5.59 0.68 4.22
C LEU A 157 4.17 0.48 4.74
N GLY A 158 3.23 0.20 3.85
CA GLY A 158 1.84 -0.13 4.19
C GLY A 158 1.14 1.00 4.93
N THR A 159 1.16 2.23 4.38
CA THR A 159 0.56 3.42 5.02
C THR A 159 -0.86 3.68 4.53
N GLY A 160 -1.66 2.63 4.41
CA GLY A 160 -3.08 2.69 4.09
C GLY A 160 -3.95 2.68 5.34
N PHE A 161 -5.03 1.91 5.31
CA PHE A 161 -5.82 1.58 6.49
C PHE A 161 -5.41 0.19 7.02
N ASP A 162 -5.48 -0.81 6.16
CA ASP A 162 -5.09 -2.19 6.34
C ASP A 162 -4.34 -2.62 5.07
N PRO A 163 -2.99 -2.68 5.07
CA PRO A 163 -2.09 -2.36 6.18
C PRO A 163 -2.04 -0.85 6.50
N GLY A 164 -1.74 -0.51 7.75
CA GLY A 164 -1.46 0.88 8.18
C GLY A 164 -2.11 1.25 9.50
N VAL A 165 -3.30 1.85 9.44
CA VAL A 165 -4.12 2.16 10.62
C VAL A 165 -4.33 0.95 11.53
N THR A 166 -4.51 -0.26 10.97
CA THR A 166 -4.62 -1.51 11.75
C THR A 166 -3.36 -1.76 12.60
N SER A 167 -2.17 -1.61 12.01
CA SER A 167 -0.90 -1.68 12.73
C SER A 167 -0.74 -0.56 13.77
N VAL A 168 -1.22 0.65 13.46
CA VAL A 168 -1.23 1.76 14.42
C VAL A 168 -2.16 1.47 15.59
N PHE A 169 -3.34 0.87 15.37
CA PHE A 169 -4.25 0.42 16.43
C PHE A 169 -3.59 -0.63 17.31
N THR A 170 -2.90 -1.61 16.73
CA THR A 170 -2.17 -2.63 17.51
C THR A 170 -1.07 -2.01 18.36
N ALA A 171 -0.24 -1.13 17.79
CA ALA A 171 0.82 -0.44 18.52
C ALA A 171 0.26 0.47 19.63
N TYR A 172 -0.86 1.16 19.37
CA TYR A 172 -1.54 1.98 20.35
C TYR A 172 -2.14 1.14 21.50
N ALA A 173 -2.77 0.00 21.18
CA ALA A 173 -3.31 -0.95 22.14
C ALA A 173 -2.20 -1.49 23.06
N GLN A 174 -1.09 -1.95 22.50
CA GLN A 174 0.07 -2.46 23.24
C GLN A 174 0.70 -1.40 24.14
N LYS A 175 0.67 -0.12 23.74
CA LYS A 175 1.26 0.96 24.53
C LYS A 175 0.39 1.40 25.71
N HIS A 176 -0.92 1.34 25.56
CA HIS A 176 -1.84 2.03 26.47
C HIS A 176 -2.84 1.13 27.20
N TYR A 177 -3.05 -0.10 26.75
CA TYR A 177 -4.12 -0.98 27.26
C TYR A 177 -3.61 -2.33 27.75
N PHE A 178 -2.47 -2.81 27.25
CA PHE A 178 -1.99 -4.17 27.52
C PHE A 178 -0.52 -4.18 27.89
N ASP A 179 -0.13 -5.12 28.74
CA ASP A 179 1.28 -5.48 28.95
C ASP A 179 1.79 -6.37 27.80
N GLU A 180 0.94 -7.25 27.28
CA GLU A 180 1.23 -8.16 26.16
C GLU A 180 -0.07 -8.45 25.38
N ILE A 181 0.00 -8.47 24.05
CA ILE A 181 -1.11 -8.86 23.17
C ILE A 181 -0.84 -10.28 22.63
N HIS A 182 -1.82 -11.17 22.78
CA HIS A 182 -1.71 -12.58 22.34
C HIS A 182 -2.55 -12.93 21.13
N THR A 183 -3.58 -12.13 20.84
CA THR A 183 -4.52 -12.40 19.75
C THR A 183 -4.96 -11.09 19.15
N ILE A 184 -4.96 -11.05 17.82
CA ILE A 184 -5.41 -9.91 17.02
C ILE A 184 -6.32 -10.46 15.93
N ASP A 185 -7.58 -10.02 15.93
CA ASP A 185 -8.51 -10.24 14.83
C ASP A 185 -8.74 -8.91 14.12
N ILE A 186 -8.39 -8.83 12.84
CA ILE A 186 -8.62 -7.66 11.98
C ILE A 186 -9.91 -7.89 11.21
N LEU A 187 -10.87 -6.97 11.35
CA LEU A 187 -12.22 -7.10 10.79
C LEU A 187 -12.50 -5.93 9.82
N ASP A 188 -12.40 -6.17 8.52
CA ASP A 188 -12.86 -5.21 7.49
C ASP A 188 -14.34 -5.46 7.15
N CYS A 189 -15.09 -4.37 7.02
CA CYS A 189 -16.48 -4.37 6.61
C CYS A 189 -16.82 -3.18 5.71
N ASN A 190 -17.21 -3.49 4.47
CA ASN A 190 -17.88 -2.54 3.59
C ASN A 190 -19.40 -2.72 3.65
N GLY A 191 -20.10 -1.77 4.27
CA GLY A 191 -21.56 -1.70 4.36
C GLY A 191 -22.24 -0.81 3.32
N GLY A 192 -21.50 -0.30 2.33
CA GLY A 192 -22.02 0.62 1.32
C GLY A 192 -22.94 -0.05 0.29
N ASP A 193 -23.95 0.69 -0.17
CA ASP A 193 -24.82 0.30 -1.29
C ASP A 193 -24.70 1.34 -2.42
N HIS A 194 -24.17 0.90 -3.57
CA HIS A 194 -24.00 1.72 -4.77
C HIS A 194 -25.26 1.79 -5.65
N GLY A 195 -26.33 1.04 -5.33
CA GLY A 195 -27.61 1.04 -6.04
C GLY A 195 -27.65 0.24 -7.36
N TYR A 196 -26.50 -0.18 -7.89
CA TYR A 196 -26.42 -1.13 -9.02
C TYR A 196 -26.60 -2.59 -8.56
N PRO A 197 -27.00 -3.51 -9.45
CA PRO A 197 -27.05 -4.95 -9.13
C PRO A 197 -25.68 -5.55 -8.78
N PHE A 198 -24.62 -5.09 -9.45
CA PHE A 198 -23.23 -5.48 -9.21
C PHE A 198 -22.29 -4.43 -9.81
N ALA A 199 -21.31 -3.96 -9.04
CA ALA A 199 -20.21 -3.13 -9.51
C ALA A 199 -18.96 -3.38 -8.67
N THR A 200 -17.78 -3.28 -9.28
CA THR A 200 -16.50 -3.38 -8.56
C THR A 200 -15.98 -1.99 -8.22
N ASN A 201 -15.44 -1.82 -7.01
CA ASN A 201 -14.83 -0.55 -6.57
C ASN A 201 -13.42 -0.36 -7.15
N PHE A 202 -12.74 -1.47 -7.43
CA PHE A 202 -11.35 -1.48 -7.88
C PHE A 202 -11.20 -2.33 -9.15
N ASN A 203 -9.96 -2.66 -9.51
CA ASN A 203 -9.67 -3.56 -10.62
C ASN A 203 -10.37 -4.92 -10.37
N PRO A 204 -11.24 -5.41 -11.28
CA PRO A 204 -11.97 -6.67 -11.08
C PRO A 204 -11.07 -7.89 -10.89
N GLU A 205 -9.81 -7.84 -11.32
CA GLU A 205 -8.83 -8.92 -11.06
C GLU A 205 -8.49 -9.02 -9.56
N ILE A 206 -8.48 -7.90 -8.83
CA ILE A 206 -8.29 -7.89 -7.37
C ILE A 206 -9.47 -8.59 -6.70
N ASN A 207 -10.70 -8.28 -7.12
CA ASN A 207 -11.89 -8.94 -6.59
C ASN A 207 -11.89 -10.44 -6.86
N LEU A 208 -11.43 -10.88 -8.04
CA LEU A 208 -11.27 -12.30 -8.33
C LEU A 208 -10.26 -12.94 -7.37
N ARG A 209 -9.11 -12.29 -7.14
CA ARG A 209 -8.07 -12.79 -6.23
C ARG A 209 -8.57 -12.91 -4.80
N GLU A 210 -9.26 -11.91 -4.26
CA GLU A 210 -9.82 -11.91 -2.90
C GLU A 210 -10.67 -13.16 -2.63
N VAL A 211 -11.52 -13.55 -3.58
CA VAL A 211 -12.46 -14.67 -3.39
C VAL A 211 -11.91 -16.04 -3.82
N SER A 212 -10.74 -16.10 -4.47
CA SER A 212 -10.20 -17.35 -5.03
C SER A 212 -8.80 -17.74 -4.55
N ALA A 213 -8.02 -16.79 -4.03
CA ALA A 213 -6.75 -17.10 -3.38
C ALA A 213 -6.98 -17.87 -2.07
N PRO A 214 -6.07 -18.78 -1.68
CA PRO A 214 -6.10 -19.38 -0.35
C PRO A 214 -6.11 -18.32 0.74
N GLY A 215 -6.97 -18.50 1.75
CA GLY A 215 -6.91 -17.70 2.97
C GLY A 215 -5.72 -18.16 3.82
N SER A 216 -5.16 -17.30 4.66
CA SER A 216 -4.18 -17.73 5.66
C SER A 216 -4.14 -16.79 6.85
N TYR A 217 -3.72 -17.34 7.99
CA TYR A 217 -3.49 -16.61 9.23
C TYR A 217 -2.20 -17.11 9.89
N TRP A 218 -1.78 -16.45 10.96
CA TRP A 218 -0.61 -16.83 11.74
C TRP A 218 -1.02 -17.28 13.13
N GLU A 219 -0.52 -18.42 13.58
CA GLU A 219 -0.80 -19.00 14.89
C GLU A 219 0.46 -19.69 15.41
N ASP A 220 0.79 -19.51 16.70
CA ASP A 220 1.88 -20.23 17.39
C ASP A 220 3.19 -20.36 16.58
N GLY A 221 3.69 -19.27 16.00
CA GLY A 221 4.98 -19.26 15.32
C GLY A 221 4.96 -19.64 13.84
N HIS A 222 3.80 -19.95 13.25
CA HIS A 222 3.72 -20.46 11.88
C HIS A 222 2.48 -19.98 11.11
N TRP A 223 2.58 -19.98 9.79
CA TRP A 223 1.45 -19.72 8.92
C TRP A 223 0.55 -20.95 8.82
N VAL A 224 -0.75 -20.71 8.77
CA VAL A 224 -1.78 -21.71 8.48
C VAL A 224 -2.55 -21.27 7.25
N GLU A 225 -2.37 -21.98 6.14
CA GLU A 225 -3.10 -21.76 4.89
C GLU A 225 -4.35 -22.64 4.81
N ILE A 226 -5.44 -22.06 4.32
CA ILE A 226 -6.76 -22.68 4.21
C ILE A 226 -7.30 -22.54 2.78
N PRO A 227 -8.21 -23.42 2.33
CA PRO A 227 -8.93 -23.20 1.08
C PRO A 227 -9.66 -21.85 1.09
N ALA A 228 -9.70 -21.19 -0.06
CA ALA A 228 -10.39 -19.92 -0.25
C ALA A 228 -11.80 -19.95 0.35
N MET A 229 -12.16 -18.92 1.13
CA MET A 229 -13.48 -18.72 1.71
C MET A 229 -13.98 -19.85 2.64
N SER A 230 -13.12 -20.75 3.09
CA SER A 230 -13.54 -21.94 3.87
C SER A 230 -13.88 -21.66 5.34
N ILE A 231 -13.42 -20.54 5.91
CA ILE A 231 -13.76 -20.12 7.26
C ILE A 231 -14.68 -18.89 7.19
N LYS A 232 -15.97 -19.10 7.48
CA LYS A 232 -17.01 -18.07 7.59
C LYS A 232 -17.28 -17.70 9.05
N ARG A 233 -17.54 -16.42 9.33
CA ARG A 233 -18.07 -15.90 10.60
C ARG A 233 -19.18 -14.87 10.33
N GLU A 234 -19.90 -14.53 11.39
CA GLU A 234 -20.88 -13.44 11.40
C GLU A 234 -20.49 -12.46 12.51
N TYR A 235 -20.58 -11.17 12.23
CA TYR A 235 -20.27 -10.14 13.21
C TYR A 235 -21.23 -8.96 13.07
N ASN A 236 -21.63 -8.37 14.21
CA ASN A 236 -22.48 -7.19 14.25
C ASN A 236 -21.63 -5.92 14.34
N PHE A 237 -21.33 -5.33 13.18
CA PHE A 237 -20.47 -4.15 13.09
C PHE A 237 -21.19 -2.89 13.58
N GLU A 238 -20.54 -2.13 14.46
CA GLU A 238 -21.06 -0.85 14.94
C GLU A 238 -21.28 0.10 13.76
N GLY A 239 -22.46 0.73 13.70
CA GLY A 239 -22.83 1.65 12.60
C GLY A 239 -23.25 0.99 11.27
N VAL A 240 -23.06 -0.32 11.10
CA VAL A 240 -23.41 -1.05 9.86
C VAL A 240 -24.46 -2.15 10.09
N GLY A 241 -24.33 -2.90 11.19
CA GLY A 241 -25.19 -4.04 11.52
C GLY A 241 -24.55 -5.40 11.21
N MET A 242 -25.37 -6.45 11.26
CA MET A 242 -24.92 -7.83 11.03
C MET A 242 -24.41 -8.03 9.59
N LYS A 243 -23.24 -8.68 9.46
CA LYS A 243 -22.63 -9.06 8.18
C LYS A 243 -21.97 -10.43 8.27
N ASP A 244 -22.01 -11.13 7.14
CA ASP A 244 -21.17 -12.29 6.87
C ASP A 244 -19.74 -11.83 6.57
N MET A 245 -18.76 -12.54 7.10
CA MET A 245 -17.35 -12.31 6.81
C MET A 245 -16.56 -13.62 6.68
N TYR A 246 -15.46 -13.57 5.95
CA TYR A 246 -14.63 -14.73 5.64
C TYR A 246 -13.17 -14.44 5.97
N LEU A 247 -12.44 -15.46 6.41
CA LEU A 247 -11.00 -15.34 6.64
C LEU A 247 -10.27 -15.30 5.31
N LEU A 248 -9.52 -14.22 5.10
CA LEU A 248 -8.62 -14.00 3.96
C LEU A 248 -7.18 -13.83 4.48
N HIS A 249 -6.20 -13.96 3.58
CA HIS A 249 -4.84 -13.51 3.85
C HIS A 249 -4.76 -11.98 3.78
N HIS A 250 -3.90 -11.36 4.59
CA HIS A 250 -3.64 -9.92 4.55
C HIS A 250 -2.18 -9.58 4.88
N GLU A 251 -1.69 -8.48 4.32
CA GLU A 251 -0.28 -8.05 4.36
C GLU A 251 0.26 -7.85 5.79
N GLU A 252 -0.45 -7.09 6.63
CA GLU A 252 0.03 -6.73 7.97
C GLU A 252 0.17 -7.91 8.91
N ILE A 253 -0.43 -9.07 8.61
CA ILE A 253 -0.23 -10.29 9.41
C ILE A 253 1.26 -10.62 9.48
N GLU A 254 1.99 -10.48 8.37
CA GLU A 254 3.43 -10.72 8.33
C GLU A 254 4.20 -9.72 9.22
N ALA A 255 3.89 -8.43 9.09
CA ALA A 255 4.57 -7.38 9.84
C ALA A 255 4.25 -7.42 11.35
N LEU A 256 3.01 -7.74 11.71
CA LEU A 256 2.56 -7.85 13.11
C LEU A 256 3.17 -9.08 13.79
N ALA A 257 3.26 -10.22 13.10
CA ALA A 257 3.86 -11.44 13.63
C ALA A 257 5.38 -11.37 13.78
N ALA A 258 6.05 -10.44 13.10
CA ALA A 258 7.50 -10.25 13.18
C ALA A 258 7.96 -9.38 14.37
N ASN A 259 7.04 -8.73 15.09
CA ASN A 259 7.33 -7.82 16.20
C ASN A 259 7.50 -8.52 17.55
#